data_AF-A0A844BYG8-F1
#
_entry.id   AF-A0A844BYG8-F1
#
_cell.length_a   1.000
_cell.length_b   1.000
_cell.length_c   1.000
_cell.angle_alpha   90.00
_cell.angle_beta   90.00
_cell.angle_gamma   90.00
#
_symmetry.space_group_name_H-M   'P 1'
#
loop_
_entity.id
_entity.type
_entity.pdbx_description
1 polymer ?
#
loop_
_entity_poly.entity_id
_entity_poly.type
_entity_poly.pdbx_seq_one_letter_code
_entity_poly.pdbx_strand_id
1 'polypeptide(L)'
;MTKVINLTDFTNQWEEGRVNFLILSAKFDEISTVRGESEVLKLDLELTKIGEKTAKMTLRNHLLFIDYAQKSLFHQFILAANDVLDSKSFTAENLIGLAGEAELKYYQREGSKFSFERMFDWRFKFLPEETEKVLKHHFDVNDSDIDF
;
A
#
# COMPACT_ATOMS: atom_id res chain seq x y z
N MET A 1 -13.33 18.02 -7.03
CA MET A 1 -13.71 17.96 -5.61
C MET A 1 -13.21 16.64 -5.04
N THR A 2 -12.34 16.67 -4.05
CA THR A 2 -11.75 15.45 -3.45
C THR A 2 -12.68 14.97 -2.34
N LYS A 3 -13.34 13.83 -2.54
CA LYS A 3 -14.26 13.24 -1.54
C LYS A 3 -13.41 12.68 -0.40
N VAL A 4 -13.58 13.23 0.81
CA VAL A 4 -13.00 12.65 2.02
C VAL A 4 -13.94 11.53 2.48
N ILE A 5 -13.44 10.29 2.50
CA ILE A 5 -14.18 9.10 2.92
C ILE A 5 -13.79 8.81 4.38
N ASN A 6 -14.76 8.79 5.28
CA ASN A 6 -14.56 8.44 6.69
C ASN A 6 -14.78 6.94 6.91
N LEU A 7 -14.21 6.39 7.99
CA LEU A 7 -14.42 4.98 8.40
C LEU A 7 -15.91 4.61 8.63
N THR A 8 -16.79 5.61 8.79
CA THR A 8 -18.24 5.42 8.89
C THR A 8 -18.94 5.28 7.52
N ASP A 9 -18.27 5.59 6.42
CA ASP A 9 -18.82 5.59 5.07
C ASP A 9 -18.65 4.25 4.33
N PHE A 10 -18.09 3.22 4.98
CA PHE A 10 -17.93 1.85 4.44
C PHE A 10 -19.26 1.07 4.34
N THR A 11 -20.36 1.75 4.05
CA THR A 11 -21.57 1.12 3.51
C THR A 11 -21.35 0.85 2.03
N ASN A 12 -20.66 -0.24 1.71
CA ASN A 12 -20.64 -0.92 0.40
C ASN A 12 -20.48 -0.02 -0.85
N GLN A 13 -19.51 0.90 -0.89
CA GLN A 13 -19.30 1.75 -2.08
C GLN A 13 -18.22 1.23 -3.05
N TRP A 14 -17.45 0.19 -2.71
CA TRP A 14 -16.49 -0.42 -3.63
C TRP A 14 -16.65 -1.94 -3.69
N GLU A 15 -16.56 -2.48 -4.90
CA GLU A 15 -16.56 -3.92 -5.14
C GLU A 15 -15.25 -4.52 -4.63
N GLU A 16 -15.32 -5.69 -4.01
CA GLU A 16 -14.13 -6.49 -3.71
C GLU A 16 -13.37 -6.82 -5.01
N GLY A 17 -12.05 -7.02 -4.90
CA GLY A 17 -11.24 -7.46 -6.03
C GLY A 17 -9.83 -6.91 -6.02
N ARG A 18 -9.14 -7.11 -7.15
CA ARG A 18 -7.75 -6.67 -7.31
C ARG A 18 -7.68 -5.17 -7.59
N VAL A 19 -6.75 -4.52 -6.89
CA VAL A 19 -6.53 -3.08 -6.94
C VAL A 19 -5.04 -2.79 -7.11
N ASN A 20 -4.72 -1.73 -7.83
CA ASN A 20 -3.42 -1.07 -7.70
C ASN A 20 -3.46 -0.18 -6.45
N PHE A 21 -2.37 -0.14 -5.70
CA PHE A 21 -2.21 0.77 -4.57
C PHE A 21 -0.97 1.66 -4.74
N LEU A 22 -1.00 2.83 -4.11
CA LEU A 22 0.12 3.72 -3.85
C LEU A 22 0.06 4.15 -2.39
N ILE A 23 1.16 3.99 -1.65
CA ILE A 23 1.26 4.41 -0.25
C ILE A 23 1.52 5.92 -0.20
N LEU A 24 0.55 6.68 0.31
CA LEU A 24 0.62 8.13 0.43
C LEU A 24 1.23 8.57 1.76
N SER A 25 0.97 7.81 2.82
CA SER A 25 1.51 8.03 4.15
C SER A 25 1.67 6.70 4.87
N ALA A 26 2.66 6.62 5.75
CA ALA A 26 2.91 5.46 6.58
C ALA A 26 3.54 5.92 7.89
N LYS A 27 3.00 5.44 9.02
CA LYS A 27 3.55 5.69 10.35
C LYS A 27 3.21 4.56 11.30
N PHE A 28 4.07 4.34 12.29
CA PHE A 28 3.69 3.53 13.44
C PHE A 28 2.72 4.31 14.34
N ASP A 29 1.76 3.62 14.92
CA ASP A 29 0.76 4.17 15.84
C ASP A 29 0.38 3.10 16.87
N GLU A 30 -0.29 3.52 17.93
CA GLU A 30 -0.88 2.61 18.93
C GLU A 30 -2.38 2.86 19.01
N ILE A 31 -3.15 1.77 19.01
CA ILE A 31 -4.61 1.86 19.14
C ILE A 31 -5.10 1.06 20.33
N SER A 32 -6.11 1.58 21.02
CA SER A 32 -6.78 0.85 22.09
C SER A 32 -7.69 -0.24 21.50
N THR A 33 -7.50 -1.48 21.95
CA THR A 33 -8.36 -2.62 21.61
C THR A 33 -9.00 -3.19 22.88
N VAL A 34 -9.95 -4.12 22.71
CA VAL A 34 -10.54 -4.86 23.85
C VAL A 34 -9.52 -5.69 24.64
N ARG A 35 -8.31 -5.89 24.11
CA ARG A 35 -7.21 -6.63 24.75
C ARG A 35 -6.10 -5.72 25.30
N GLY A 36 -6.29 -4.41 25.25
CA GLY A 36 -5.26 -3.41 25.59
C GLY A 36 -4.76 -2.66 24.36
N GLU A 37 -3.70 -1.88 24.53
CA GLU A 37 -3.04 -1.18 23.43
C GLU A 37 -2.40 -2.16 22.45
N SER A 38 -2.45 -1.83 21.17
CA SER A 38 -1.87 -2.65 20.11
C SER A 38 -1.15 -1.76 19.11
N GLU A 39 0.08 -2.14 18.80
CA GLU A 39 0.88 -1.47 17.78
C GLU A 39 0.33 -1.75 16.38
N VAL A 40 0.28 -0.70 15.56
CA VAL A 40 -0.17 -0.79 14.17
C VAL A 40 0.77 0.00 13.26
N LEU A 41 0.90 -0.49 12.03
CA LEU A 41 1.35 0.33 10.91
C LEU A 41 0.10 0.95 10.27
N LYS A 42 0.01 2.27 10.33
CA LYS A 42 -1.11 3.06 9.82
C LYS A 42 -0.75 3.66 8.47
N LEU A 43 -1.55 3.34 7.46
CA LEU A 43 -1.33 3.71 6.06
C LEU A 43 -2.47 4.58 5.53
N ASP A 44 -2.13 5.56 4.70
CA ASP A 44 -3.07 6.13 3.74
C ASP A 44 -2.70 5.63 2.34
N LEU A 45 -3.68 5.12 1.61
CA LEU A 45 -3.49 4.47 0.32
C LEU A 45 -4.32 5.16 -0.76
N GLU A 46 -3.73 5.42 -1.92
CA GLU A 46 -4.49 5.64 -3.15
C GLU A 46 -4.72 4.29 -3.83
N LEU A 47 -5.98 3.95 -4.12
CA LEU A 47 -6.41 2.70 -4.76
C LEU A 47 -7.01 2.99 -6.14
N THR A 48 -6.73 2.10 -7.09
CA THR A 48 -7.29 2.14 -8.45
C THR A 48 -7.64 0.72 -8.91
N LYS A 49 -8.88 0.47 -9.35
CA LYS A 49 -9.31 -0.86 -9.79
C LYS A 49 -8.51 -1.31 -11.02
N ILE A 50 -8.07 -2.57 -11.05
CA ILE A 50 -7.33 -3.09 -12.23
C ILE A 50 -8.24 -3.02 -13.46
N GLY A 51 -7.74 -2.43 -14.54
CA GLY A 51 -8.48 -2.23 -15.78
C GLY A 51 -9.21 -0.89 -15.88
N GLU A 52 -9.31 -0.12 -14.80
CA GLU A 52 -9.93 1.21 -14.78
C GLU A 52 -8.89 2.27 -14.44
N LYS A 53 -8.55 3.17 -15.38
CA LYS A 53 -7.51 4.20 -15.15
C LYS A 53 -8.00 5.44 -14.41
N THR A 54 -9.31 5.65 -14.34
CA THR A 54 -9.91 6.94 -13.90
C THR A 54 -10.59 6.88 -12.54
N ALA A 55 -10.91 5.69 -12.02
CA ALA A 55 -11.57 5.53 -10.73
C ALA A 55 -10.51 5.40 -9.61
N LYS A 56 -10.10 6.54 -9.06
CA LYS A 56 -9.20 6.62 -7.90
C LYS A 56 -9.98 6.78 -6.60
N MET A 57 -9.57 6.07 -5.56
CA MET A 57 -10.09 6.19 -4.20
C MET A 57 -8.93 6.40 -3.22
N THR A 58 -9.12 7.23 -2.20
CA THR A 58 -8.18 7.31 -1.08
C THR A 58 -8.74 6.54 0.10
N LEU A 59 -8.10 5.44 0.46
CA LEU A 59 -8.34 4.70 1.69
C LEU A 59 -7.49 5.32 2.81
N ARG A 60 -8.14 5.96 3.78
CA ARG A 60 -7.46 6.62 4.90
C ARG A 60 -7.45 5.76 6.14
N ASN A 61 -6.36 5.83 6.90
CA ASN A 61 -6.18 5.10 8.15
C ASN A 61 -6.34 3.58 8.00
N HIS A 62 -5.84 2.99 6.91
CA HIS A 62 -5.75 1.53 6.82
C HIS A 62 -4.79 1.03 7.91
N LEU A 63 -5.24 0.07 8.71
CA LEU A 63 -4.49 -0.42 9.88
C LEU A 63 -3.95 -1.82 9.62
N LEU A 64 -2.63 -1.95 9.61
CA LEU A 64 -1.94 -3.24 9.66
C LEU A 64 -1.48 -3.49 11.09
N PHE A 65 -2.13 -4.40 11.79
CA PHE A 65 -1.72 -4.81 13.14
C PHE A 65 -0.36 -5.48 13.11
N ILE A 66 0.56 -4.99 13.94
CA ILE A 66 1.90 -5.55 14.04
C ILE A 66 1.81 -6.88 14.77
N ASP A 67 2.00 -7.96 14.02
CA ASP A 67 2.06 -9.33 14.53
C ASP A 67 3.27 -10.03 13.90
N TYR A 68 4.14 -10.53 14.77
CA TYR A 68 5.38 -11.23 14.40
C TYR A 68 5.16 -12.73 14.12
N ALA A 69 3.92 -13.22 14.20
CA ALA A 69 3.59 -14.57 13.76
C ALA A 69 3.94 -14.76 12.28
N GLN A 70 4.59 -15.89 11.99
CA GLN A 70 4.87 -16.27 10.60
C GLN A 70 3.54 -16.38 9.83
N LYS A 71 3.51 -15.80 8.62
CA LYS A 71 2.32 -15.71 7.75
C LYS A 71 1.23 -14.73 8.21
N SER A 72 1.45 -13.90 9.24
CA SER A 72 0.53 -12.78 9.52
C SER A 72 0.44 -11.83 8.32
N LEU A 73 -0.65 -11.06 8.22
CA LEU A 73 -0.80 -10.07 7.14
C LEU A 73 0.34 -9.04 7.16
N PHE A 74 0.72 -8.60 8.36
CA PHE A 74 1.86 -7.70 8.54
C PHE A 74 3.17 -8.35 8.10
N HIS A 75 3.44 -9.59 8.51
CA HIS A 75 4.66 -10.29 8.11
C HIS A 75 4.77 -10.45 6.58
N GLN A 76 3.67 -10.82 5.91
CA GLN A 76 3.62 -10.90 4.45
C GLN A 76 3.86 -9.55 3.78
N PHE A 77 3.27 -8.48 4.33
CA PHE A 77 3.47 -7.12 3.87
C PHE A 77 4.95 -6.69 3.97
N ILE A 78 5.59 -6.92 5.12
CA ILE A 78 7.01 -6.56 5.35
C ILE A 78 7.93 -7.33 4.41
N LEU A 79 7.70 -8.63 4.21
CA LEU A 79 8.49 -9.42 3.27
C LEU A 79 8.38 -8.87 1.85
N ALA A 80 7.17 -8.54 1.40
CA ALA A 80 6.95 -7.98 0.08
C ALA A 80 7.54 -6.57 -0.10
N ALA A 81 7.52 -5.74 0.96
CA ALA A 81 8.10 -4.40 0.93
C ALA A 81 9.65 -4.44 0.92
N ASN A 82 10.26 -5.32 1.73
CA ASN A 82 11.71 -5.46 1.81
C ASN A 82 12.34 -5.94 0.49
N ASP A 83 11.62 -6.75 -0.28
CA ASP A 83 12.06 -7.22 -1.60
C ASP A 83 12.32 -6.06 -2.59
N VAL A 84 11.56 -4.97 -2.46
CA VAL A 84 11.67 -3.79 -3.33
C VAL A 84 12.57 -2.70 -2.75
N LEU A 85 12.68 -2.61 -1.43
CA LEU A 85 13.48 -1.58 -0.77
C LEU A 85 14.99 -1.87 -0.73
N ASP A 86 15.42 -3.10 -1.05
CA ASP A 86 16.81 -3.59 -0.94
C ASP A 86 17.53 -3.12 0.35
N SER A 87 16.78 -3.06 1.45
CA SER A 87 17.24 -2.48 2.71
C SER A 87 17.06 -3.45 3.86
N LYS A 88 18.07 -3.51 4.72
CA LYS A 88 18.05 -4.32 5.95
C LYS A 88 17.33 -3.63 7.11
N SER A 89 16.99 -2.33 6.96
CA SER A 89 16.33 -1.53 7.99
C SER A 89 14.96 -1.08 7.50
N PHE A 90 13.92 -1.54 8.19
CA PHE A 90 12.54 -1.18 7.92
C PHE A 90 12.13 0.02 8.78
N THR A 91 11.68 1.10 8.14
CA THR A 91 11.00 2.24 8.78
C THR A 91 9.70 2.51 8.04
N ALA A 92 8.72 3.08 8.72
CA ALA A 92 7.43 3.34 8.09
C ALA A 92 7.58 4.35 6.94
N GLU A 93 8.48 5.32 7.07
CA GLU A 93 8.75 6.37 6.09
C GLU A 93 9.26 5.79 4.75
N ASN A 94 10.03 4.69 4.79
CA ASN A 94 10.53 4.01 3.59
C ASN A 94 9.40 3.43 2.72
N LEU A 95 8.19 3.26 3.26
CA LEU A 95 7.06 2.76 2.50
C LEU A 95 6.39 3.83 1.63
N ILE A 96 6.59 5.11 1.96
CA ILE A 96 5.91 6.20 1.28
C ILE A 96 6.35 6.24 -0.18
N GLY A 97 5.39 6.31 -1.09
CA GLY A 97 5.62 6.26 -2.52
C GLY A 97 5.61 4.85 -3.11
N LEU A 98 5.79 3.79 -2.30
CA LEU A 98 5.72 2.42 -2.80
C LEU A 98 4.35 2.14 -3.40
N ALA A 99 4.36 1.49 -4.56
CA ALA A 99 3.18 1.14 -5.31
C ALA A 99 3.16 -0.35 -5.61
N GLY A 100 1.98 -0.88 -5.89
CA GLY A 100 1.84 -2.31 -6.14
C GLY A 100 0.42 -2.73 -6.46
N GLU A 101 0.17 -4.03 -6.30
CA GLU A 101 -1.14 -4.64 -6.40
C GLU A 101 -1.49 -5.38 -5.11
N ALA A 102 -2.76 -5.38 -4.76
CA ALA A 102 -3.29 -6.15 -3.64
C ALA A 102 -4.73 -6.58 -3.95
N GLU A 103 -5.25 -7.52 -3.16
CA GLU A 103 -6.66 -7.89 -3.17
C GLU A 103 -7.38 -7.21 -2.00
N LEU A 104 -8.44 -6.47 -2.32
CA LEU A 104 -9.31 -5.79 -1.35
C LEU A 104 -10.56 -6.64 -1.12
N LYS A 105 -10.81 -6.98 0.14
CA LYS A 105 -12.07 -7.59 0.61
C LYS A 105 -12.65 -6.81 1.77
N TYR A 106 -13.94 -7.01 2.02
CA TYR A 106 -14.62 -6.47 3.20
C TYR A 106 -15.00 -7.59 4.15
N TYR A 107 -14.59 -7.46 5.39
CA TYR A 107 -15.01 -8.35 6.47
C TYR A 107 -16.12 -7.70 7.28
N GLN A 108 -17.27 -8.35 7.34
CA GLN A 108 -18.36 -7.98 8.24
C GLN A 108 -18.57 -9.13 9.23
N ARG A 109 -18.40 -8.85 10.52
CA ARG A 109 -18.67 -9.82 11.58
C ARG A 109 -20.18 -10.10 11.62
N GLU A 110 -20.56 -11.37 11.82
CA GLU A 110 -21.96 -11.76 11.98
C GLU A 110 -22.65 -10.94 13.09
N GLY A 111 -23.83 -10.39 12.79
CA GLY A 111 -24.57 -9.50 13.68
C GLY A 111 -24.05 -8.05 13.76
N SER A 112 -22.92 -7.71 13.14
CA SER A 112 -22.42 -6.34 13.02
C SER A 112 -23.10 -5.62 11.87
N LYS A 113 -23.35 -4.31 12.01
CA LYS A 113 -23.70 -3.41 10.90
C LYS A 113 -22.47 -2.78 10.23
N PHE A 114 -21.29 -3.04 10.76
CA PHE A 114 -20.02 -2.48 10.30
C PHE A 114 -19.20 -3.53 9.57
N SER A 115 -18.72 -3.17 8.38
CA SER A 115 -17.69 -3.86 7.63
C SER A 115 -16.36 -3.15 7.80
N PHE A 116 -15.28 -3.91 7.64
CA PHE A 116 -13.90 -3.42 7.72
C PHE A 116 -13.18 -3.86 6.46
N GLU A 117 -12.38 -2.97 5.88
CA GLU A 117 -11.55 -3.32 4.75
C GLU A 117 -10.40 -4.24 5.17
N ARG A 118 -10.03 -5.16 4.29
CA ARG A 118 -8.86 -6.02 4.44
C ARG A 118 -8.13 -6.09 3.12
N MET A 119 -6.84 -5.82 3.16
CA MET A 119 -5.95 -5.94 2.01
C MET A 119 -4.95 -7.08 2.25
N PHE A 120 -4.76 -7.91 1.24
CA PHE A 120 -3.89 -9.08 1.28
C PHE A 120 -3.26 -9.33 -0.10
N ASP A 121 -2.39 -10.33 -0.19
CA ASP A 121 -1.63 -10.66 -1.40
C ASP A 121 -0.87 -9.47 -2.00
N TRP A 122 -0.25 -8.67 -1.12
CA TRP A 122 0.55 -7.50 -1.46
C TRP A 122 1.71 -7.86 -2.40
N ARG A 123 1.77 -7.20 -3.55
CA ARG A 123 2.83 -7.33 -4.55
C ARG A 123 3.33 -5.94 -4.91
N PHE A 124 4.45 -5.56 -4.34
CA PHE A 124 5.08 -4.29 -4.63
C PHE A 124 5.69 -4.32 -6.04
N LYS A 125 5.58 -3.20 -6.74
CA LYS A 125 6.23 -2.95 -8.03
C LYS A 125 7.49 -2.13 -7.74
N PHE A 126 8.59 -2.47 -8.40
CA PHE A 126 9.74 -1.60 -8.44
C PHE A 126 9.31 -0.25 -9.02
N LEU A 127 9.48 0.82 -8.23
CA LEU A 127 9.32 2.16 -8.75
C LEU A 127 10.49 2.42 -9.71
N PRO A 128 10.23 2.97 -10.89
CA PRO A 128 11.23 3.18 -11.92
C PRO A 128 12.22 4.32 -11.60
N GLU A 129 12.61 4.55 -10.34
CA GLU A 129 13.77 5.41 -10.06
C GLU A 129 15.08 4.73 -10.50
N GLU A 130 15.16 3.40 -10.39
CA GLU A 130 16.24 2.63 -11.01
C GLU A 130 16.10 2.54 -12.53
N THR A 131 14.87 2.44 -13.05
CA THR A 131 14.62 2.49 -14.51
C THR A 131 14.92 3.86 -15.10
N GLU A 132 14.62 4.97 -14.40
CA GLU A 132 15.01 6.33 -14.82
C GLU A 132 16.53 6.51 -14.79
N LYS A 133 17.23 5.94 -13.81
CA LYS A 133 18.70 5.96 -13.76
C LYS A 133 19.32 5.11 -14.87
N VAL A 134 18.81 3.91 -15.13
CA VAL A 134 19.31 3.01 -16.20
C VAL A 134 18.97 3.56 -17.58
N LEU A 135 17.78 4.14 -17.78
CA LEU A 135 17.43 4.82 -19.03
C LEU A 135 18.28 6.08 -19.24
N LYS A 136 18.46 6.94 -18.22
CA LYS A 136 19.39 8.09 -18.32
C LYS A 136 20.81 7.66 -18.67
N HIS A 137 21.32 6.61 -18.05
CA HIS A 137 22.65 6.09 -18.36
C HIS A 137 22.74 5.54 -19.80
N HIS A 138 21.67 4.96 -20.35
CA HIS A 138 21.63 4.53 -21.74
C HIS A 138 21.44 5.65 -22.77
N PHE A 139 20.85 6.78 -22.39
CA PHE A 139 20.73 7.97 -23.25
C PHE A 139 22.02 8.82 -23.22
N ASP A 140 22.66 8.99 -22.05
CA ASP A 140 23.91 9.75 -21.93
C ASP A 140 25.11 9.08 -22.64
N VAL A 141 25.11 7.74 -22.73
CA VAL A 141 26.19 6.98 -23.40
C VAL A 141 26.01 6.91 -24.93
N ASN A 142 24.81 7.16 -25.46
CA ASN A 142 24.56 7.15 -26.92
C ASN A 142 24.59 8.55 -27.57
N ASP A 143 24.49 9.64 -26.80
CA ASP A 143 24.63 11.01 -27.32
C ASP A 143 26.07 11.54 -27.30
N SER A 144 27.04 10.79 -26.74
CA SER A 144 28.46 11.18 -26.71
C SER A 144 29.31 10.64 -27.87
N ASP A 145 28.71 9.91 -28.82
CA ASP A 145 29.41 9.31 -29.97
C ASP A 145 28.96 9.86 -31.35
N ILE A 146 28.41 11.09 -31.41
CA ILE A 146 28.24 11.82 -32.68
C ILE A 146 29.09 13.08 -32.65
N ASP A 147 30.40 12.90 -32.88
CA ASP A 147 31.29 13.98 -33.32
C ASP A 147 30.94 14.35 -34.78
N PHE A 148 30.54 15.61 -35.00
CA PHE A 148 30.56 16.28 -36.31
C PHE A 148 31.90 16.99 -36.54
#